data_AF-A0A7Y2A2R4-F1
#
_entry.id   AF-A0A7Y2A2R4-F1
#
_cell.length_a   1.000
_cell.length_b   1.000
_cell.length_c   1.000
_cell.angle_alpha   90.00
_cell.angle_beta   90.00
_cell.angle_gamma   90.00
#
_symmetry.space_group_name_H-M   'P 1'
#
loop_
_entity.id
_entity.type
_entity.pdbx_description
1 polymer ?
#
loop_
_entity_poly.entity_id
_entity_poly.type
_entity_poly.pdbx_seq_one_letter_code
_entity_poly.pdbx_strand_id
1 'polypeptide(L)'
;MSGTSAVVLGAFLVGVLLLIVAVMVWQESRSRFEEHEPEYILEDAVRFVHARLGSAARSALGITGVRRVLEWQVYFLQRLAKDDKEIPIVMGITEGTVDYIVEQLADHGHPFSAEHVTAVLEEQGAYLIHIGAVGEATDEVEF
;
A
#
# COMPACT_ATOMS: atom_id res chain seq x y z
N MET A 1 8.32 -58.81 -21.58
CA MET A 1 8.98 -57.55 -21.18
C MET A 1 10.19 -57.93 -20.34
N SER A 2 11.40 -57.61 -20.79
CA SER A 2 12.64 -57.87 -20.03
C SER A 2 12.69 -56.97 -18.79
N GLY A 3 13.20 -57.48 -17.66
CA GLY A 3 13.26 -56.73 -16.40
C GLY A 3 14.01 -55.39 -16.52
N THR A 4 14.96 -55.29 -17.45
CA THR A 4 15.66 -54.05 -17.79
C THR A 4 14.75 -52.98 -18.38
N SER A 5 13.77 -53.34 -19.21
CA SER A 5 12.82 -52.38 -19.78
C SER A 5 11.90 -51.78 -18.72
N ALA A 6 11.52 -52.56 -17.70
CA ALA A 6 10.70 -52.08 -16.60
C ALA A 6 11.46 -51.07 -15.71
N VAL A 7 12.75 -51.33 -15.45
CA VAL A 7 13.60 -50.43 -14.66
C VAL A 7 13.85 -49.11 -15.40
N VAL A 8 14.14 -49.17 -16.70
CA VAL A 8 14.36 -47.97 -17.52
C VAL A 8 13.10 -47.11 -17.60
N LEU A 9 11.93 -47.74 -17.76
CA LEU A 9 10.65 -47.04 -17.78
C LEU A 9 10.34 -46.38 -16.43
N GLY A 10 10.59 -47.08 -15.32
CA GLY A 10 10.40 -46.53 -13.98
C GLY A 10 11.31 -45.32 -13.70
N ALA A 11 12.59 -45.43 -14.05
CA ALA A 11 13.55 -44.33 -13.89
C ALA A 11 13.15 -43.10 -14.73
N PHE A 12 12.67 -43.31 -15.95
CA PHE A 12 12.19 -42.24 -16.81
C PHE A 12 10.98 -41.51 -16.21
N LEU A 13 9.97 -42.25 -15.72
CA LEU A 13 8.78 -41.66 -15.11
C LEU A 13 9.10 -40.85 -13.86
N VAL A 14 10.02 -41.33 -13.03
CA VAL A 14 10.50 -40.59 -11.85
C VAL A 14 11.24 -39.32 -12.27
N GLY A 15 12.09 -39.40 -13.29
CA GLY A 15 12.78 -38.22 -13.83
C GLY A 15 11.80 -37.16 -14.34
N VAL A 16 10.77 -37.56 -15.07
CA VAL A 16 9.71 -36.66 -15.54
C VAL A 16 8.92 -36.06 -14.38
N LEU A 17 8.57 -36.86 -13.37
CA LEU A 17 7.87 -36.37 -12.18
C LEU A 17 8.71 -35.31 -11.45
N LEU A 18 9.99 -35.57 -11.23
CA LEU A 18 10.90 -34.62 -10.59
C LEU A 18 11.05 -33.33 -11.39
N LEU A 19 11.11 -33.44 -12.72
CA LEU A 19 11.12 -32.27 -13.61
C LEU A 19 9.85 -31.42 -13.45
N ILE A 20 8.67 -32.06 -13.44
CA ILE A 20 7.39 -31.36 -13.26
C ILE A 20 7.34 -30.66 -11.89
N VAL A 21 7.74 -31.35 -10.82
CA VAL A 21 7.79 -30.76 -9.47
C VAL A 21 8.77 -29.59 -9.42
N ALA A 22 9.95 -29.72 -10.02
CA ALA A 22 10.92 -28.63 -10.08
C ALA A 22 10.39 -27.41 -10.83
N VAL A 23 9.69 -27.62 -11.96
CA VAL A 23 9.04 -26.55 -12.72
C VAL A 23 7.90 -25.92 -11.92
N MET A 24 7.07 -26.70 -11.24
CA MET A 24 5.99 -26.16 -10.39
C MET A 24 6.55 -25.34 -9.22
N VAL A 25 7.61 -25.80 -8.55
CA VAL A 25 8.27 -25.05 -7.47
C VAL A 25 8.95 -23.80 -8.01
N TRP A 26 9.55 -23.85 -9.20
CA TRP A 26 10.10 -22.66 -9.85
C TRP A 26 9.00 -21.67 -10.21
N GLN A 27 7.91 -22.13 -10.82
CA GLN A 27 6.77 -21.28 -11.19
C GLN A 27 6.12 -20.65 -9.96
N GLU A 28 5.90 -21.41 -8.90
CA GLU A 28 5.38 -20.93 -7.62
C GLU A 28 6.35 -19.96 -6.95
N SER A 29 7.66 -20.27 -6.95
CA SER A 29 8.66 -19.35 -6.42
C SER A 29 8.71 -18.06 -7.23
N ARG A 30 8.56 -18.12 -8.55
CA ARG A 30 8.53 -16.95 -9.44
C ARG A 30 7.21 -16.17 -9.30
N SER A 31 6.09 -16.85 -9.06
CA SER A 31 4.79 -16.25 -8.77
C SER A 31 4.76 -15.56 -7.41
N ARG A 32 5.51 -16.05 -6.41
CA ARG A 32 5.74 -15.30 -5.16
C ARG A 32 6.59 -14.06 -5.33
N PHE A 33 7.34 -13.95 -6.44
CA PHE A 33 8.04 -12.74 -6.85
C PHE A 33 7.19 -11.83 -7.75
N GLU A 34 6.05 -12.28 -8.27
CA GLU A 34 5.01 -11.42 -8.83
C GLU A 34 4.21 -10.84 -7.67
N GLU A 35 4.61 -9.64 -7.25
CA GLU A 35 3.79 -8.58 -6.66
C GLU A 35 2.56 -9.06 -5.88
N HIS A 36 2.69 -9.18 -4.55
CA HIS A 36 1.51 -8.90 -3.73
C HIS A 36 1.12 -7.46 -4.05
N GLU A 37 0.00 -7.28 -4.74
CA GLU A 37 -0.60 -5.96 -4.94
C GLU A 37 -0.65 -5.27 -3.57
N PRO A 38 0.02 -4.12 -3.41
CA PRO A 38 0.25 -3.56 -2.08
C PRO A 38 -1.09 -3.16 -1.45
N GLU A 39 -1.54 -3.92 -0.46
CA GLU A 39 -2.82 -3.71 0.19
C GLU A 39 -2.71 -2.59 1.23
N TYR A 40 -3.45 -1.50 1.00
CA TYR A 40 -3.53 -0.42 1.98
C TYR A 40 -4.53 -0.78 3.09
N ILE A 41 -4.00 -1.07 4.28
CA ILE A 41 -4.79 -1.30 5.50
C ILE A 41 -4.69 -0.05 6.39
N LEU A 42 -5.84 0.60 6.67
CA LEU A 42 -5.89 1.84 7.45
C LEU A 42 -5.33 1.66 8.87
N GLU A 43 -5.66 0.57 9.56
CA GLU A 43 -5.17 0.29 10.91
C GLU A 43 -3.65 0.18 10.96
N ASP A 44 -3.04 -0.37 9.91
CA ASP A 44 -1.59 -0.53 9.81
C ASP A 44 -0.92 0.80 9.54
N ALA A 45 -1.49 1.61 8.63
CA ALA A 45 -1.08 2.99 8.41
C ALA A 45 -1.14 3.81 9.71
N VAL A 46 -2.23 3.71 10.48
CA VAL A 46 -2.39 4.41 11.75
C VAL A 46 -1.30 4.02 12.76
N ARG A 47 -1.01 2.72 12.88
CA ARG A 47 0.06 2.23 13.78
C ARG A 47 1.42 2.71 13.33
N PHE A 48 1.72 2.61 12.03
CA PHE A 48 2.99 3.01 11.44
C PHE A 48 3.26 4.51 11.63
N VAL A 49 2.29 5.34 11.25
CA VAL A 49 2.39 6.80 11.34
C VAL A 49 2.52 7.23 12.80
N HIS A 50 1.64 6.74 13.68
CA HIS A 50 1.69 7.11 15.09
C HIS A 50 3.04 6.74 15.75
N ALA A 51 3.63 5.61 15.38
CA ALA A 51 4.93 5.17 15.90
C ALA A 51 6.10 6.06 15.44
N ARG A 52 5.95 6.82 14.37
CA ARG A 52 7.02 7.62 13.75
C ARG A 52 6.84 9.14 13.91
N LEU A 53 5.62 9.60 14.20
CA LEU A 53 5.35 11.01 14.51
C LEU A 53 6.27 11.57 15.60
N GLY A 54 6.68 12.83 15.45
CA GLY A 54 7.39 13.58 16.48
C GLY A 54 6.60 13.68 17.79
N SER A 55 7.30 13.86 18.91
CA SER A 55 6.69 13.82 20.26
C SER A 55 5.53 14.81 20.44
N ALA A 56 5.64 16.02 19.88
CA ALA A 56 4.62 17.05 19.94
C ALA A 56 3.32 16.61 19.23
N ALA A 57 3.43 16.26 17.93
CA ALA A 57 2.29 15.80 17.14
C ALA A 57 1.67 14.53 17.70
N ARG A 58 2.50 13.56 18.12
CA ARG A 58 2.04 12.31 18.74
C ARG A 58 1.23 12.56 20.01
N SER A 59 1.69 13.47 20.87
CA SER A 59 0.98 13.83 22.10
C SER A 59 -0.32 14.59 21.83
N ALA A 60 -0.36 15.42 20.79
CA ALA A 60 -1.54 16.23 20.44
C ALA A 60 -2.63 15.39 19.76
N LEU A 61 -2.26 14.53 18.82
CA LEU A 61 -3.21 13.73 18.02
C LEU A 61 -3.61 12.44 18.76
N GLY A 62 -2.63 11.75 19.35
CA GLY A 62 -2.79 10.36 19.76
C GLY A 62 -3.18 9.43 18.60
N ILE A 63 -3.40 8.15 18.91
CA ILE A 63 -3.74 7.14 17.89
C ILE A 63 -5.07 7.45 17.18
N THR A 64 -6.04 8.01 17.91
CA THR A 64 -7.36 8.33 17.37
C THR A 64 -7.32 9.58 16.48
N GLY A 65 -6.50 10.59 16.82
CA GLY A 65 -6.32 11.76 15.96
C GLY A 65 -5.68 11.39 14.63
N VAL A 66 -4.63 10.55 14.66
CA VAL A 66 -4.00 10.00 13.43
C VAL A 66 -5.03 9.28 12.56
N ARG A 67 -5.85 8.40 13.15
CA ARG A 67 -6.92 7.71 12.43
C ARG A 67 -7.86 8.69 11.73
N ARG A 68 -8.36 9.70 12.44
CA ARG A 68 -9.29 10.68 11.87
C ARG A 68 -8.68 11.45 10.70
N VAL A 69 -7.42 11.85 10.80
CA VAL A 69 -6.71 12.54 9.70
C VAL A 69 -6.67 11.65 8.46
N LEU A 70 -6.27 10.38 8.60
CA LEU A 70 -6.19 9.45 7.48
C LEU A 70 -7.57 9.11 6.89
N GLU A 71 -8.61 8.98 7.72
CA GLU A 71 -9.99 8.78 7.26
C GLU A 71 -10.48 9.98 6.42
N TRP A 72 -10.24 11.21 6.89
CA TRP A 72 -10.61 12.42 6.15
C TRP A 72 -9.86 12.59 4.84
N GLN A 73 -8.60 12.19 4.79
CA GLN A 73 -7.86 12.15 3.53
C GLN A 73 -8.47 11.15 2.55
N VAL A 74 -8.86 9.94 3.01
CA VAL A 74 -9.55 8.98 2.14
C VAL A 74 -10.85 9.58 1.60
N TYR A 75 -11.63 10.28 2.43
CA TYR A 75 -12.83 10.99 1.97
C TYR A 75 -12.53 12.08 0.94
N PHE A 76 -11.45 12.84 1.13
CA PHE A 76 -10.99 13.84 0.16
C PHE A 76 -10.68 13.20 -1.20
N LEU A 77 -9.89 12.13 -1.21
CA LEU A 77 -9.51 11.43 -2.45
C LEU A 77 -10.73 10.80 -3.13
N GLN A 78 -11.67 10.23 -2.36
CA GLN A 78 -12.94 9.71 -2.90
C GLN A 78 -13.82 10.80 -3.51
N ARG A 79 -13.77 12.02 -2.95
CA ARG A 79 -14.47 13.17 -3.53
C ARG A 79 -13.82 13.59 -4.84
N LEU A 80 -12.48 13.71 -4.86
CA LEU A 80 -11.73 14.06 -6.06
C LEU A 80 -11.99 13.07 -7.21
N ALA A 81 -12.00 11.77 -6.90
CA ALA A 81 -12.31 10.69 -7.85
C ALA A 81 -13.72 10.77 -8.48
N LYS A 82 -14.68 11.39 -7.78
CA LYS A 82 -16.04 11.57 -8.30
C LYS A 82 -16.11 12.76 -9.25
N ASP A 83 -15.36 13.81 -8.95
CA ASP A 83 -15.37 15.06 -9.69
C ASP A 83 -14.55 14.94 -10.99
N ASP A 84 -13.51 14.08 -10.99
CA ASP A 84 -12.72 13.80 -12.19
C ASP A 84 -12.28 12.33 -12.26
N LYS A 85 -12.70 11.62 -13.31
CA LYS A 85 -12.40 10.21 -13.53
C LYS A 85 -11.07 9.97 -14.23
N GLU A 86 -10.49 11.02 -14.81
CA GLU A 86 -9.24 10.93 -15.59
C GLU A 86 -8.02 11.33 -14.75
N ILE A 87 -8.20 11.93 -13.57
CA ILE A 87 -7.09 12.26 -12.69
C ILE A 87 -6.53 10.98 -12.06
N PRO A 88 -5.26 10.61 -12.33
CA PRO A 88 -4.59 9.59 -11.54
C PRO A 88 -4.55 10.08 -10.09
N ILE A 89 -5.23 9.38 -9.20
CA ILE A 89 -5.27 9.72 -7.77
C ILE A 89 -3.90 9.41 -7.18
N VAL A 90 -3.02 10.40 -7.20
CA VAL A 90 -1.72 10.32 -6.54
C VAL A 90 -1.95 10.45 -5.04
N MET A 91 -1.73 9.37 -4.30
CA MET A 91 -1.84 9.37 -2.84
C MET A 91 -0.67 10.18 -2.25
N GLY A 92 -0.94 11.43 -1.87
CA GLY A 92 0.06 12.38 -1.37
C GLY A 92 -0.59 13.66 -0.85
N ILE A 93 0.24 14.65 -0.49
CA ILE A 93 -0.22 16.00 -0.17
C ILE A 93 -0.54 16.71 -1.49
N THR A 94 -1.74 16.51 -2.02
CA THR A 94 -2.25 17.30 -3.13
C THR A 94 -2.74 18.66 -2.64
N GLU A 95 -2.73 19.66 -3.52
CA GLU A 95 -3.13 21.03 -3.18
C GLU A 95 -4.54 21.05 -2.55
N GLY A 96 -4.67 21.76 -1.42
CA GLY A 96 -5.93 21.85 -0.66
C GLY A 96 -6.28 20.67 0.26
N THR A 97 -5.53 19.55 0.23
CA THR A 97 -5.82 18.38 1.09
C THR A 97 -5.74 18.73 2.57
N VAL A 98 -4.67 19.43 2.99
CA VAL A 98 -4.46 19.79 4.40
C VAL A 98 -5.56 20.72 4.89
N ASP A 99 -5.89 21.74 4.11
CA ASP A 99 -6.93 22.72 4.45
C ASP A 99 -8.30 22.03 4.59
N TYR A 100 -8.65 21.16 3.65
CA TYR A 100 -9.87 20.37 3.71
C TYR A 100 -9.93 19.52 5.00
N ILE A 101 -8.87 18.77 5.30
CA ILE A 101 -8.84 17.91 6.49
C ILE A 101 -8.93 18.75 7.77
N VAL A 102 -8.22 19.86 7.86
CA VAL A 102 -8.26 20.78 9.02
C VAL A 102 -9.68 21.33 9.23
N GLU A 103 -10.35 21.77 8.15
CA GLU A 103 -11.73 22.25 8.19
C GLU A 103 -12.68 21.15 8.68
N GLN A 104 -12.63 19.95 8.08
CA GLN A 104 -13.51 18.85 8.47
C GLN A 104 -13.29 18.39 9.91
N LEU A 105 -12.03 18.36 10.37
CA LEU A 105 -11.70 18.03 11.75
C LEU A 105 -12.25 19.06 12.73
N ALA A 106 -12.16 20.35 12.41
CA ALA A 106 -12.73 21.42 13.23
C ALA A 106 -14.26 21.33 13.30
N ASP A 107 -14.92 21.12 12.17
CA ASP A 107 -16.38 20.98 12.07
C ASP A 107 -16.93 19.80 12.88
N HIS A 108 -16.13 18.74 13.04
CA HIS A 108 -16.47 17.55 13.82
C HIS A 108 -15.94 17.59 15.26
N GLY A 109 -15.50 18.75 15.76
CA GLY A 109 -15.14 18.96 17.16
C GLY A 109 -13.74 18.46 17.55
N HIS A 110 -12.85 18.29 16.58
CA HIS A 110 -11.48 17.79 16.76
C HIS A 110 -10.44 18.72 16.10
N PRO A 111 -10.34 20.00 16.49
CA PRO A 111 -9.45 20.93 15.82
C PRO A 111 -7.99 20.52 16.00
N PHE A 112 -7.31 20.23 14.89
CA PHE A 112 -5.87 20.01 14.83
C PHE A 112 -5.22 21.08 13.95
N SER A 113 -3.96 21.42 14.23
CA SER A 113 -3.22 22.39 13.42
C SER A 113 -2.86 21.79 12.06
N ALA A 114 -2.74 22.65 11.04
CA ALA A 114 -2.23 22.26 9.74
C ALA A 114 -0.85 21.56 9.85
N GLU A 115 0.02 22.05 10.73
CA GLU A 115 1.33 21.41 11.01
C GLU A 115 1.19 19.95 11.47
N HIS A 116 0.26 19.66 12.39
CA HIS A 116 0.03 18.30 12.85
C HIS A 116 -0.57 17.40 11.76
N VAL A 117 -1.48 17.95 10.94
CA VAL A 117 -2.07 17.22 9.80
C VAL A 117 -1.00 16.91 8.76
N THR A 118 -0.20 17.89 8.36
CA THR A 118 0.93 17.70 7.43
C THR A 118 1.89 16.63 7.92
N ALA A 119 2.29 16.66 9.21
CA ALA A 119 3.18 15.64 9.78
C ALA A 119 2.60 14.21 9.69
N VAL A 120 1.28 14.04 9.79
CA VAL A 120 0.62 12.75 9.60
C VAL A 120 0.70 12.31 8.14
N LEU A 121 0.42 13.20 7.20
CA LEU A 121 0.43 12.90 5.76
C LEU A 121 1.85 12.62 5.24
N GLU A 122 2.86 13.30 5.76
CA GLU A 122 4.27 13.03 5.43
C GLU A 122 4.67 11.60 5.85
N GLU A 123 4.37 11.20 7.09
CA GLU A 123 4.65 9.84 7.56
C GLU A 123 3.80 8.78 6.87
N GLN A 124 2.60 9.13 6.42
CA GLN A 124 1.80 8.24 5.57
C GLN A 124 2.45 8.06 4.20
N GLY A 125 3.02 9.11 3.60
CA GLY A 125 3.84 8.97 2.40
C GLY A 125 4.96 7.95 2.60
N ALA A 126 5.65 8.01 3.75
CA ALA A 126 6.66 7.02 4.12
C ALA A 126 6.08 5.60 4.30
N TYR A 127 4.85 5.47 4.81
CA TYR A 127 4.15 4.19 4.90
C TYR A 127 3.83 3.60 3.52
N LEU A 128 3.34 4.43 2.59
CA LEU A 128 3.04 3.99 1.22
C LEU A 128 4.29 3.51 0.49
N ILE A 129 5.41 4.23 0.66
CA ILE A 129 6.72 3.79 0.16
C ILE A 129 7.10 2.46 0.80
N HIS A 130 6.90 2.31 2.12
CA HIS A 130 7.26 1.10 2.86
C HIS A 130 6.51 -0.16 2.39
N ILE A 131 5.24 -0.03 2.04
CA ILE A 131 4.43 -1.15 1.54
C ILE A 131 4.55 -1.35 0.02
N GLY A 132 5.31 -0.50 -0.68
CA GLY A 132 5.43 -0.55 -2.14
C GLY A 132 4.21 -0.01 -2.89
N ALA A 133 3.33 0.75 -2.22
CA ALA A 133 2.13 1.37 -2.81
C ALA A 133 2.42 2.70 -3.54
N VAL A 134 3.66 2.90 -4.00
CA VAL A 134 4.07 4.08 -4.77
C VAL A 134 4.55 3.61 -6.13
N GLY A 135 3.85 4.04 -7.20
CA GLY A 135 4.28 3.82 -8.58
C GLY A 135 5.35 4.82 -9.02
N GLU A 136 6.02 4.53 -10.14
CA GLU A 136 6.86 5.54 -10.81
C GLU A 136 6.00 6.75 -11.16
N ALA A 137 6.49 7.95 -10.85
CA ALA A 137 5.88 9.17 -11.35
C ALA A 137 5.96 9.13 -12.87
N THR A 138 4.83 8.95 -13.55
CA THR A 138 4.78 9.10 -15.00
C THR A 138 4.98 10.58 -15.32
N ASP A 139 6.17 10.92 -15.78
CA ASP A 139 6.48 12.17 -16.46
C ASP A 139 5.73 12.21 -17.81
N GLU A 140 4.40 12.26 -17.81
CA GLU A 140 3.61 12.56 -19.01
C GLU A 140 2.15 12.78 -18.60
N VAL A 141 1.86 14.01 -18.19
CA VAL A 141 0.54 14.61 -18.41
C VAL A 141 0.78 15.77 -19.37
N GLU A 142 0.84 15.45 -20.67
CA GLU A 142 0.70 16.48 -21.71
C GLU A 142 -0.77 16.93 -21.70
N PHE A 143 -0.99 18.20 -21.34
CA PHE A 143 -2.30 18.88 -21.40
C PHE A 143 -2.61 19.38 -22.81
#